data_AF-A0A1B6YDH4-F1
#
_entry.id   AF-A0A1B6YDH4-F1
#
_cell.length_a   1.000
_cell.length_b   1.000
_cell.length_c   1.000
_cell.angle_alpha   90.00
_cell.angle_beta   90.00
_cell.angle_gamma   90.00
#
_symmetry.space_group_name_H-M   'P 1'
#
loop_
_entity.id
_entity.type
_entity.pdbx_description
1 polymer ?
#
loop_
_entity_poly.entity_id
_entity_poly.type
_entity_poly.pdbx_seq_one_letter_code
_entity_poly.pdbx_strand_id
1 'polypeptide(L)'
;MEPVELPIDGILDLHLFSPKELGDLIPDYIEACLEKEIYSIRIIHGKGKGVLRRTVHSLLDKNEFVVSYRLADDRSSWGATLVELKNS
;
A
#
# COMPACT_ATOMS: atom_id res chain seq x y z
N MET A 1 2.30 25.24 -3.41
CA MET A 1 1.53 24.04 -3.79
C MET A 1 0.74 23.68 -2.55
N GLU A 2 -0.58 23.67 -2.64
CA GLU A 2 -1.40 23.20 -1.51
C GLU A 2 -1.17 21.69 -1.35
N PRO A 3 -1.08 21.18 -0.12
CA PRO A 3 -0.97 19.74 0.10
C PRO A 3 -2.21 19.05 -0.46
N VAL A 4 -2.01 18.05 -1.30
CA VAL A 4 -3.10 17.18 -1.77
C VAL A 4 -3.45 16.25 -0.61
N GLU A 5 -4.67 16.32 -0.10
CA GLU A 5 -5.15 15.37 0.88
C GLU A 5 -5.27 13.98 0.25
N LEU A 6 -4.51 13.02 0.79
CA LEU A 6 -4.59 11.62 0.39
C LEU A 6 -5.78 10.98 1.11
N PRO A 7 -6.79 10.46 0.38
CA PRO A 7 -7.88 9.73 1.02
C PRO A 7 -7.35 8.47 1.72
N ILE A 8 -7.76 8.28 2.97
CA ILE A 8 -7.47 7.08 3.76
C ILE A 8 -8.72 6.22 3.78
N ASP A 9 -8.97 5.54 2.66
CA ASP A 9 -10.13 4.67 2.41
C ASP A 9 -9.75 3.20 2.17
N GLY A 10 -8.46 2.88 2.43
CA GLY A 10 -7.90 1.55 2.19
C GLY A 10 -7.38 1.35 0.76
N ILE A 11 -7.41 2.35 -0.11
CA ILE A 11 -6.83 2.28 -1.46
C ILE A 11 -5.68 3.29 -1.61
N LEU A 12 -4.48 2.78 -1.85
CA LEU A 12 -3.28 3.59 -2.11
C LEU A 12 -2.82 3.41 -3.56
N ASP A 13 -2.97 4.44 -4.39
CA ASP A 13 -2.47 4.44 -5.76
C ASP A 13 -1.07 5.09 -5.87
N LEU A 14 -0.06 4.26 -6.12
CA LEU A 14 1.33 4.69 -6.21
C LEU A 14 1.69 5.37 -7.53
N HIS A 15 0.81 5.43 -8.53
CA HIS A 15 1.12 6.12 -9.80
C HIS A 15 1.31 7.63 -9.63
N LEU A 16 0.82 8.21 -8.53
CA LEU A 16 0.93 9.62 -8.21
C LEU A 16 2.21 9.98 -7.44
N PHE A 17 3.00 8.97 -7.04
CA PHE A 17 4.13 9.14 -6.13
C PHE A 17 5.45 8.72 -6.77
N SER A 18 6.53 9.40 -6.41
CA SER A 18 7.86 9.02 -6.83
C SER A 18 8.37 7.81 -6.02
N PRO A 19 9.19 6.92 -6.60
CA PRO A 19 9.75 5.76 -5.89
C PRO A 19 10.49 6.08 -4.58
N LYS A 20 10.96 7.33 -4.40
CA LYS A 20 11.70 7.76 -3.21
C LYS A 20 10.79 8.04 -2.02
N GLU A 21 9.52 8.36 -2.26
CA GLU A 21 8.54 8.67 -1.21
C GLU A 21 7.93 7.42 -0.59
N LEU A 22 8.00 6.27 -1.26
CA LEU A 22 7.36 5.01 -0.84
C LEU A 22 7.81 4.54 0.55
N GLY A 23 9.06 4.84 0.92
CA GLY A 23 9.63 4.43 2.20
C GLY A 23 8.90 5.01 3.40
N ASP A 24 8.42 6.24 3.28
CA ASP A 24 7.66 6.93 4.32
C ASP A 24 6.16 6.80 4.07
N LEU A 25 5.73 6.94 2.81
CA LEU A 25 4.32 6.91 2.42
C LEU A 25 3.58 5.62 2.82
N ILE A 26 4.18 4.44 2.60
CA ILE A 26 3.49 3.17 2.85
C ILE A 26 3.30 2.92 4.35
N PRO A 27 4.33 3.06 5.21
CA PRO A 27 4.14 3.02 6.66
C PRO A 27 3.10 4.02 7.17
N ASP A 28 3.21 5.30 6.76
CA ASP A 28 2.29 6.36 7.21
C ASP A 28 0.84 6.05 6.80
N TYR A 29 0.63 5.51 5.59
CA TYR A 29 -0.70 5.12 5.12
C TYR A 29 -1.27 3.92 5.91
N ILE A 30 -0.43 2.96 6.29
CA ILE A 30 -0.83 1.82 7.13
C ILE A 30 -1.27 2.31 8.50
N GLU A 31 -0.50 3.20 9.14
CA GLU A 31 -0.85 3.79 10.43
C GLU A 31 -2.17 4.57 10.35
N ALA A 32 -2.33 5.42 9.33
CA ALA A 32 -3.57 6.17 9.12
C ALA A 32 -4.79 5.27 8.89
N CYS A 33 -4.61 4.10 8.23
CA CYS A 33 -5.67 3.11 8.07
C CYS A 33 -6.04 2.45 9.41
N LEU A 34 -5.06 2.12 10.24
CA LEU A 34 -5.30 1.55 11.58
C LEU A 34 -6.08 2.51 12.48
N GLU A 35 -5.73 3.80 12.47
CA GLU A 35 -6.45 4.85 13.19
C GLU A 35 -7.92 4.98 12.77
N LYS A 36 -8.24 4.60 11.52
CA LYS A 36 -9.58 4.60 10.95
C LYS A 36 -10.26 3.24 10.96
N GLU A 37 -9.67 2.26 11.65
CA GLU A 37 -10.20 0.88 11.73
C GLU A 37 -10.32 0.21 10.34
N ILE A 38 -9.45 0.59 9.40
CA ILE A 38 -9.34 0.00 8.06
C ILE A 38 -8.25 -1.06 8.08
N TYR A 39 -8.65 -2.33 8.14
CA TYR A 39 -7.70 -3.44 8.29
C TYR A 39 -7.37 -4.16 6.97
N SER A 40 -8.09 -3.87 5.89
CA SER A 40 -7.82 -4.44 4.57
C SER A 40 -7.46 -3.33 3.60
N ILE A 41 -6.23 -3.34 3.10
CA ILE A 41 -5.67 -2.30 2.23
C ILE A 41 -5.36 -2.85 0.84
N ARG A 42 -5.50 -2.00 -0.16
CA ARG A 42 -5.11 -2.24 -1.54
C ARG A 42 -4.07 -1.23 -2.00
N ILE A 43 -2.86 -1.71 -2.31
CA ILE A 43 -1.78 -0.89 -2.86
C ILE A 43 -1.69 -1.13 -4.37
N ILE A 44 -2.02 -0.12 -5.17
CA ILE A 44 -1.96 -0.15 -6.63
C ILE A 44 -0.58 0.34 -7.08
N HIS A 45 0.18 -0.51 -7.74
CA HIS A 45 1.56 -0.19 -8.16
C HIS A 45 1.81 -0.46 -9.66
N GLY A 46 0.76 -0.88 -10.38
CA GLY A 46 0.81 -1.13 -11.81
C GLY A 46 1.58 -2.40 -12.20
N LYS A 47 1.47 -2.73 -13.49
CA LYS A 47 2.03 -3.94 -14.13
C LYS A 47 3.38 -3.67 -14.83
N GLY A 48 4.24 -2.81 -14.27
CA GLY A 48 5.54 -2.48 -14.87
C GLY A 48 6.55 -3.65 -14.84
N LYS A 49 7.86 -3.40 -14.84
CA LYS A 49 8.89 -4.47 -14.71
C LYS A 49 8.95 -5.15 -13.32
N GLY A 50 7.91 -4.99 -12.50
CA GLY A 50 7.81 -5.51 -11.13
C GLY A 50 8.71 -4.81 -10.11
N VAL A 51 9.33 -3.68 -10.45
CA VAL A 51 10.19 -2.91 -9.52
C VAL A 51 9.37 -2.39 -8.35
N LEU A 52 8.30 -1.61 -8.61
CA LEU A 52 7.44 -1.08 -7.56
C LEU A 52 6.82 -2.20 -6.70
N ARG A 53 6.37 -3.30 -7.33
CA ARG A 53 5.89 -4.48 -6.62
C ARG A 53 6.92 -4.99 -5.58
N ARG A 54 8.19 -5.18 -6.00
CA ARG A 54 9.24 -5.65 -5.09
C ARG A 54 9.53 -4.66 -3.97
N THR A 55 9.49 -3.36 -4.27
CA THR A 55 9.64 -2.30 -3.26
C THR A 55 8.50 -2.35 -2.24
N VAL A 56 7.24 -2.43 -2.71
CA VAL A 56 6.06 -2.57 -1.85
C VAL A 56 6.19 -3.80 -0.97
N HIS A 57 6.46 -4.98 -1.54
CA HIS A 57 6.61 -6.22 -0.77
C HIS A 57 7.72 -6.12 0.28
N SER A 58 8.89 -5.54 -0.07
CA SER A 58 9.97 -5.34 0.89
C SER A 58 9.63 -4.38 2.04
N LEU A 59 8.73 -3.42 1.83
CA LEU A 59 8.26 -2.50 2.88
C LEU A 59 7.21 -3.19 3.75
N LEU A 60 6.29 -3.94 3.14
CA LEU A 60 5.29 -4.72 3.85
C LEU A 60 5.93 -5.81 4.74
N ASP A 61 6.97 -6.50 4.24
CA ASP A 61 7.72 -7.52 5.00
C ASP A 61 8.34 -6.98 6.30
N LYS A 62 8.59 -5.67 6.38
CA LYS A 62 9.23 -5.01 7.53
C LYS A 62 8.24 -4.32 8.46
N ASN A 63 6.99 -4.15 8.04
CA ASN A 63 6.00 -3.42 8.81
C ASN A 63 5.32 -4.37 9.80
N GLU A 64 5.44 -4.07 11.09
CA GLU A 64 4.94 -4.94 12.16
C GLU A 64 3.41 -5.06 12.19
N PHE A 65 2.67 -4.14 11.58
CA PHE A 65 1.20 -4.18 11.55
C PHE A 65 0.64 -5.04 10.43
N VAL A 66 1.47 -5.48 9.48
CA VAL A 66 1.06 -6.34 8.38
C VAL A 66 0.96 -7.80 8.86
N VAL A 67 -0.22 -8.40 8.69
CA VAL A 67 -0.47 -9.82 9.00
C VAL A 67 -0.14 -10.69 7.79
N SER A 68 -0.61 -10.28 6.62
CA SER A 68 -0.34 -10.99 5.37
C SER A 68 -0.54 -10.06 4.17
N TYR A 69 0.03 -10.43 3.03
CA TYR A 69 -0.30 -9.78 1.77
C TYR A 69 -0.23 -10.78 0.62
N ARG A 70 -0.95 -10.46 -0.46
CA ARG A 70 -0.96 -11.24 -1.71
C ARG A 70 -1.13 -10.33 -2.89
N LEU A 71 -0.78 -10.80 -4.09
CA LEU A 71 -1.18 -10.11 -5.31
C LEU A 71 -2.70 -10.21 -5.49
N ALA A 72 -3.29 -9.16 -6.05
CA ALA A 72 -4.70 -9.20 -6.41
C ALA A 72 -4.98 -10.27 -7.48
N ASP A 73 -6.13 -10.92 -7.37
CA ASP A 73 -6.62 -11.98 -8.26
C ASP A 73 -7.73 -11.49 -9.21
N ASP A 74 -8.06 -10.20 -9.17
CA ASP A 74 -9.06 -9.55 -10.02
C ASP A 74 -8.47 -8.98 -11.34
N ARG A 75 -9.19 -8.05 -11.99
CA ARG A 75 -8.76 -7.41 -13.25
C ARG A 75 -7.38 -6.74 -13.14
N SER A 76 -7.00 -6.32 -11.94
CA SER A 76 -5.68 -5.73 -11.69
C SER A 76 -4.58 -6.80 -11.68
N SER A 77 -4.90 -8.08 -11.46
CA SER A 77 -3.94 -9.19 -11.38
C SER A 77 -2.73 -8.77 -10.52
N TRP A 78 -1.50 -8.96 -11.01
CA TRP A 78 -0.29 -8.56 -10.33
C TRP A 78 -0.01 -7.04 -10.29
N GLY A 79 -0.94 -6.19 -10.71
CA GLY A 79 -0.82 -4.73 -10.68
C GLY A 79 -1.18 -4.09 -9.34
N ALA A 80 -1.67 -4.89 -8.39
CA ALA A 80 -1.96 -4.45 -7.02
C ALA A 80 -1.59 -5.54 -6.01
N THR A 81 -1.31 -5.10 -4.79
CA THR A 81 -1.10 -5.96 -3.61
C THR A 81 -2.23 -5.70 -2.61
N LEU A 82 -2.88 -6.78 -2.19
CA LEU A 82 -3.89 -6.80 -1.12
C LEU A 82 -3.18 -7.11 0.20
N VAL A 83 -3.43 -6.32 1.23
CA VAL A 83 -2.75 -6.36 2.52
C VAL A 83 -3.80 -6.50 3.62
N GLU A 84 -3.59 -7.45 4.53
CA GLU A 84 -4.36 -7.56 5.77
C GLU A 84 -3.51 -7.06 6.94
N LEU A 85 -4.07 -6.18 7.76
CA LEU A 85 -3.44 -5.59 8.93
C LEU A 85 -3.93 -6.24 10.22
N LYS A 86 -3.21 -5.99 11.31
CA LYS A 86 -3.61 -6.40 12.66
C LYS A 86 -4.88 -5.65 13.07
N ASN A 87 -5.90 -6.40 13.46
CA ASN A 87 -7.06 -5.91 14.18
C ASN A 87 -6.81 -6.20 15.68
N SER A 88 -6.63 -5.16 16.49
CA SER A 88 -6.23 -5.27 17.90
C SER A 88 -7.42 -5.44 18.82
#